data_AF-A0A3N6M9D9-F1
#
_entry.id   AF-A0A3N6M9D9-F1
#
_cell.length_a   1.000
_cell.length_b   1.000
_cell.length_c   1.000
_cell.angle_alpha   90.00
_cell.angle_beta   90.00
_cell.angle_gamma   90.00
#
_symmetry.space_group_name_H-M   'P 1'
#
loop_
_entity.id
_entity.type
_entity.pdbx_description
1 polymer ?
#
loop_
_entity_poly.entity_id
_entity_poly.type
_entity_poly.pdbx_seq_one_letter_code
_entity_poly.pdbx_strand_id
1 'polypeptide(L)'
;MATGGGPSLLALRCDALPDGSDSVVRDVLGHFAPDLVYAIREGTDARIVSRLRRAFDGPVVSAAGPATARAETIDGVTVAFADSLSLLEDDVPEDADYVVCDALQIGRNRVSLDATLDGLEEIARYQDRSSADAETTFCSGSLPANYDHVWTARIDGRRVRLRVRGIGPIPRSGAVELATSTLGQNGSVATSSVPADRFGLAAVTGVGPKTADHLRASGYESRTDLAAASLAELRSVRGVGASTARTIRASARALAGSRVVRRTDEPVPPAGRSPLFVDVETDGLQPTVIWLIGTYDPDRETYVDFLDEMPARDDPGSATRAFVSWLAAEYDEPSLVAWNGHAFDFEHLGRFVARYAPEYREFWTDDVSKVDPYDWAVRRNNAVLPGRTNRLEDVAAALGCDRGGDIAAIDGKALASRLRRFLEHSSGREGTNASATAASARKSEPVPEIDWNRARRYCEADVRELAAIYEAIVDAEPVEPTQPDRSAEPDDESTRQSGLAEF
;
A
#
# COMPACT_ATOMS: atom_id res chain seq x y z
N MET A 1 -23.36 13.66 1.30
CA MET A 1 -22.51 13.57 2.51
C MET A 1 -21.10 13.41 1.99
N ALA A 2 -20.25 14.42 2.18
CA ALA A 2 -18.91 14.47 1.62
C ALA A 2 -18.01 13.44 2.33
N THR A 3 -17.52 12.47 1.58
CA THR A 3 -16.46 11.55 1.99
C THR A 3 -15.18 12.35 2.22
N GLY A 4 -14.54 12.19 3.37
CA GLY A 4 -13.41 13.00 3.83
C GLY A 4 -12.07 12.83 3.08
N GLY A 5 -12.08 12.52 1.78
CA GLY A 5 -10.90 12.49 0.92
C GLY A 5 -11.15 13.37 -0.30
N GLY A 6 -10.20 14.23 -0.66
CA GLY A 6 -10.33 15.04 -1.89
C GLY A 6 -10.26 14.21 -3.17
N PRO A 7 -10.25 14.82 -4.36
CA PRO A 7 -10.37 14.09 -5.61
C PRO A 7 -9.20 13.13 -5.84
N SER A 8 -9.49 12.03 -6.50
CA SER A 8 -8.55 10.97 -6.86
C SER A 8 -8.03 11.13 -8.30
N LEU A 9 -6.72 11.10 -8.44
CA LEU A 9 -5.98 11.21 -9.69
C LEU A 9 -5.34 9.86 -10.04
N LEU A 10 -5.79 9.21 -11.10
CA LEU A 10 -5.12 8.05 -11.69
C LEU A 10 -4.08 8.53 -12.71
N ALA A 11 -2.81 8.43 -12.36
CA ALA A 11 -1.70 8.76 -13.25
C ALA A 11 -1.16 7.49 -13.91
N LEU A 12 -1.21 7.44 -15.23
CA LEU A 12 -1.06 6.20 -15.99
C LEU A 12 -0.05 6.35 -17.12
N ARG A 13 0.92 5.42 -17.17
CA ARG A 13 1.70 5.17 -18.38
C ARG A 13 0.95 4.15 -19.24
N CYS A 14 0.71 4.47 -20.51
CA CYS A 14 -0.11 3.61 -21.36
C CYS A 14 0.57 2.27 -21.64
N ASP A 15 1.91 2.24 -21.70
CA ASP A 15 2.73 1.04 -21.86
C ASP A 15 2.72 0.11 -20.63
N ALA A 16 2.27 0.59 -19.47
CA ALA A 16 2.14 -0.21 -18.26
C ALA A 16 0.87 -1.08 -18.25
N LEU A 17 -0.15 -0.75 -19.06
CA LEU A 17 -1.39 -1.51 -19.10
C LEU A 17 -1.18 -2.87 -19.79
N PRO A 18 -1.60 -4.00 -19.17
CA PRO A 18 -1.59 -5.28 -19.85
C PRO A 18 -2.42 -5.20 -21.13
N ASP A 19 -1.79 -5.43 -22.29
CA ASP A 19 -2.38 -5.45 -23.65
C ASP A 19 -3.24 -4.24 -24.10
N GLY A 20 -3.51 -3.28 -23.22
CA GLY A 20 -4.26 -2.05 -23.49
C GLY A 20 -5.69 -2.29 -23.99
N SER A 21 -6.27 -3.47 -23.77
CA SER A 21 -7.62 -3.81 -24.24
C SER A 21 -8.72 -3.01 -23.52
N ASP A 22 -9.88 -2.90 -24.16
CA ASP A 22 -11.03 -2.16 -23.61
C ASP A 22 -11.52 -2.77 -22.29
N SER A 23 -11.38 -4.10 -22.09
CA SER A 23 -11.72 -4.76 -20.83
C SER A 23 -10.75 -4.40 -19.71
N VAL A 24 -9.43 -4.38 -19.99
CA VAL A 24 -8.41 -3.96 -19.02
C VAL A 24 -8.59 -2.49 -18.64
N VAL A 25 -8.82 -1.60 -19.61
CA VAL A 25 -9.07 -0.18 -19.33
C VAL A 25 -10.27 0.01 -18.40
N ARG A 26 -11.40 -0.66 -18.68
CA ARG A 26 -12.57 -0.62 -17.81
C ARG A 26 -12.32 -1.23 -16.43
N ASP A 27 -11.53 -2.31 -16.36
CA ASP A 27 -11.18 -2.96 -15.10
C ASP A 27 -10.32 -2.07 -14.21
N VAL A 28 -9.37 -1.34 -14.80
CA VAL A 28 -8.53 -0.34 -14.10
C VAL A 28 -9.37 0.83 -13.61
N LEU A 29 -10.19 1.43 -14.48
CA LEU A 29 -11.06 2.55 -14.12
C LEU A 29 -12.09 2.15 -13.05
N GLY A 30 -12.68 0.97 -13.17
CA GLY A 30 -13.66 0.47 -12.20
C GLY A 30 -13.04 0.12 -10.85
N HIS A 31 -11.77 -0.32 -10.82
CA HIS A 31 -11.08 -0.61 -9.57
C HIS A 31 -10.65 0.66 -8.83
N PHE A 32 -10.00 1.59 -9.52
CA PHE A 32 -9.51 2.82 -8.89
C PHE A 32 -10.60 3.87 -8.71
N ALA A 33 -11.69 3.78 -9.49
CA ALA A 33 -12.78 4.76 -9.52
C ALA A 33 -12.29 6.22 -9.50
N PRO A 34 -11.37 6.62 -10.39
CA PRO A 34 -10.73 7.92 -10.30
C PRO A 34 -11.71 9.05 -10.62
N ASP A 35 -11.45 10.25 -10.10
CA ASP A 35 -12.15 11.48 -10.49
C ASP A 35 -11.47 12.15 -11.70
N LEU A 36 -10.18 11.90 -11.88
CA LEU A 36 -9.34 12.46 -12.92
C LEU A 36 -8.32 11.43 -13.41
N VAL A 37 -8.13 11.37 -14.73
CA VAL A 37 -7.10 10.49 -15.35
C VAL A 37 -6.05 11.35 -16.03
N TYR A 38 -4.78 11.09 -15.69
CA TYR A 38 -3.62 11.70 -16.32
C TYR A 38 -2.79 10.65 -17.06
N ALA A 39 -2.75 10.75 -18.39
CA ALA A 39 -1.83 9.96 -19.21
C ALA A 39 -0.44 10.64 -19.24
N ILE A 40 0.51 10.02 -18.54
CA ILE A 40 1.88 10.50 -18.35
C ILE A 40 2.61 10.52 -19.68
N ARG A 41 3.40 11.58 -19.93
CA ARG A 41 4.09 11.78 -21.22
C ARG A 41 4.91 10.57 -21.64
N GLU A 42 5.73 10.06 -20.74
CA GLU A 42 6.53 8.87 -20.99
C GLU A 42 5.61 7.65 -21.19
N GLY A 43 5.71 7.01 -22.35
CA GLY A 43 4.90 5.83 -22.67
C GLY A 43 3.44 6.15 -22.99
N THR A 44 3.07 7.39 -23.34
CA THR A 44 1.71 7.69 -23.84
C THR A 44 1.44 6.99 -25.18
N ASP A 45 0.24 6.41 -25.32
CA ASP A 45 -0.29 5.87 -26.59
C ASP A 45 -1.65 6.51 -26.90
N ALA A 46 -1.77 7.17 -28.05
CA ALA A 46 -3.00 7.88 -28.46
C ALA A 46 -4.24 6.97 -28.58
N ARG A 47 -4.07 5.68 -28.90
CA ARG A 47 -5.16 4.71 -28.98
C ARG A 47 -5.67 4.37 -27.58
N ILE A 48 -4.77 4.22 -26.61
CA ILE A 48 -5.13 3.97 -25.20
C ILE A 48 -5.77 5.23 -24.60
N VAL A 49 -5.23 6.42 -24.84
CA VAL A 49 -5.86 7.69 -24.43
C VAL A 49 -7.27 7.83 -25.02
N SER A 50 -7.45 7.46 -26.29
CA SER A 50 -8.77 7.45 -26.92
C SER A 50 -9.74 6.43 -26.29
N ARG A 51 -9.24 5.28 -25.82
CA ARG A 51 -10.03 4.30 -25.05
C ARG A 51 -10.41 4.84 -23.68
N LEU A 52 -9.47 5.45 -22.95
CA LEU A 52 -9.73 6.10 -21.66
C LEU A 52 -10.85 7.12 -21.80
N ARG A 53 -10.78 8.02 -22.78
CA ARG A 53 -11.83 9.02 -23.06
C ARG A 53 -13.20 8.44 -23.43
N ARG A 54 -13.27 7.20 -23.92
CA ARG A 54 -14.54 6.50 -24.21
C ARG A 54 -15.08 5.72 -23.03
N ALA A 55 -14.20 5.30 -22.11
CA ALA A 55 -14.54 4.43 -20.99
C ALA A 55 -14.69 5.19 -19.68
N PHE A 56 -14.22 6.43 -19.61
CA PHE A 56 -14.27 7.30 -18.44
C PHE A 56 -15.08 8.56 -18.76
N ASP A 57 -16.05 8.88 -17.90
CA ASP A 57 -16.92 10.05 -18.07
C ASP A 57 -16.27 11.34 -17.55
N GLY A 58 -15.23 11.24 -16.73
CA GLY A 58 -14.50 12.37 -16.17
C GLY A 58 -13.37 12.91 -17.08
N PRO A 59 -12.64 13.93 -16.60
CA PRO A 59 -11.53 14.52 -17.34
C PRO A 59 -10.39 13.52 -17.59
N VAL A 60 -9.94 13.45 -18.85
CA VAL A 60 -8.74 12.72 -19.27
C VAL A 60 -7.73 13.70 -19.86
N VAL A 61 -6.71 14.02 -19.07
CA VAL A 61 -5.59 14.88 -19.46
C VAL A 61 -4.45 13.99 -19.98
N SER A 62 -3.77 14.44 -21.03
CA SER A 62 -2.64 13.71 -21.61
C SER A 62 -1.55 14.68 -22.00
N ALA A 63 -0.31 14.43 -21.57
CA ALA A 63 0.86 15.25 -21.93
C ALA A 63 1.39 14.92 -23.33
N ALA A 64 0.49 14.74 -24.30
CA ALA A 64 0.76 14.38 -25.68
C ALA A 64 0.23 15.46 -26.64
N GLY A 65 1.14 16.08 -27.38
CA GLY A 65 0.82 17.15 -28.33
C GLY A 65 1.77 18.34 -28.22
N PRO A 66 1.43 19.50 -28.82
CA PRO A 66 2.13 20.75 -28.55
C PRO A 66 2.03 21.12 -27.07
N ALA A 67 3.04 21.83 -26.53
CA ALA A 67 3.07 22.21 -25.13
C ALA A 67 1.83 23.04 -24.78
N THR A 68 1.05 22.57 -23.80
CA THR A 68 -0.15 23.23 -23.31
C THR A 68 -0.19 23.23 -21.79
N ALA A 69 -0.88 24.23 -21.23
CA ALA A 69 -1.32 24.20 -19.84
C ALA A 69 -2.83 23.95 -19.79
N ARG A 70 -3.28 23.22 -18.76
CA ARG A 70 -4.70 22.93 -18.53
C ARG A 70 -4.94 22.84 -17.04
N ALA A 71 -6.05 23.38 -16.55
CA ALA A 71 -6.48 23.20 -15.17
C ALA A 71 -7.81 22.47 -15.10
N GLU A 72 -7.96 21.62 -14.10
CA GLU A 72 -9.20 20.93 -13.75
C GLU A 72 -9.50 21.19 -12.27
N THR A 73 -10.73 21.58 -11.96
CA THR A 73 -11.19 21.77 -10.57
C THR A 73 -12.24 20.72 -10.26
N ILE A 74 -11.97 19.89 -9.26
CA ILE A 74 -12.84 18.79 -8.83
C ILE A 74 -12.97 18.87 -7.31
N ASP A 75 -14.20 18.90 -6.80
CA ASP A 75 -14.51 19.00 -5.37
C ASP A 75 -13.75 20.12 -4.63
N GLY A 76 -13.57 21.25 -5.32
CA GLY A 76 -12.89 22.43 -4.79
C GLY A 76 -11.37 22.35 -4.78
N VAL A 77 -10.77 21.28 -5.32
CA VAL A 77 -9.32 21.16 -5.53
C VAL A 77 -8.99 21.41 -6.99
N THR A 78 -8.07 22.34 -7.25
CA THR A 78 -7.61 22.71 -8.58
C THR A 78 -6.26 22.05 -8.89
N VAL A 79 -6.24 21.24 -9.95
CA VAL A 79 -5.06 20.57 -10.47
C VAL A 79 -4.70 21.18 -11.82
N ALA A 80 -3.57 21.88 -11.89
CA ALA A 80 -3.02 22.37 -13.12
C ALA A 80 -1.98 21.40 -13.70
N PHE A 81 -2.01 21.22 -15.01
CA PHE A 81 -1.09 20.39 -15.78
C PHE A 81 -0.30 21.30 -16.70
N ALA A 82 1.02 21.24 -16.59
CA ALA A 82 1.95 21.99 -17.43
C ALA A 82 2.84 21.02 -18.19
N ASP A 83 2.78 21.08 -19.52
CA ASP A 83 3.61 20.25 -20.38
C ASP A 83 5.12 20.61 -20.33
N SER A 84 5.48 21.80 -19.89
CA SER A 84 6.87 22.22 -19.75
C SER A 84 7.01 23.24 -18.63
N LEU A 85 8.22 23.35 -18.08
CA LEU A 85 8.54 24.32 -17.02
C LEU A 85 8.29 25.77 -17.44
N SER A 86 8.45 26.08 -18.73
CA SER A 86 8.20 27.42 -19.27
C SER A 86 6.75 27.87 -19.16
N LEU A 87 5.78 26.93 -19.10
CA LEU A 87 4.36 27.26 -19.00
C LEU A 87 3.97 27.68 -17.57
N LEU A 88 4.84 27.44 -16.59
CA LEU A 88 4.61 27.84 -15.20
C LEU A 88 4.65 29.36 -15.00
N GLU A 89 5.20 30.12 -15.95
CA GLU A 89 5.29 31.57 -15.82
C GLU A 89 3.96 32.27 -16.08
N ASP A 90 3.27 31.92 -17.17
CA ASP A 90 2.12 32.70 -17.66
C ASP A 90 0.82 31.87 -17.84
N ASP A 91 0.91 30.54 -17.99
CA ASP A 91 -0.21 29.73 -18.47
C ASP A 91 -0.89 28.88 -17.37
N VAL A 92 -0.27 28.79 -16.19
CA VAL A 92 -0.79 28.04 -15.03
C VAL A 92 -1.44 29.00 -14.02
N PRO A 93 -2.68 28.74 -13.56
CA PRO A 93 -3.34 29.57 -12.54
C PRO A 93 -2.55 29.64 -11.24
N GLU A 94 -2.29 30.85 -10.72
CA GLU A 94 -1.49 31.09 -9.50
C GLU A 94 -2.15 30.58 -8.20
N ASP A 95 -3.41 30.18 -8.26
CA ASP A 95 -4.20 29.63 -7.16
C ASP A 95 -4.39 28.10 -7.24
N ALA A 96 -3.65 27.41 -8.11
CA ALA A 96 -3.73 25.96 -8.19
C ALA A 96 -3.19 25.28 -6.91
N ASP A 97 -3.99 24.39 -6.32
CA ASP A 97 -3.60 23.55 -5.19
C ASP A 97 -2.47 22.58 -5.58
N TYR A 98 -2.54 22.06 -6.80
CA TYR A 98 -1.58 21.11 -7.35
C TYR A 98 -1.12 21.53 -8.75
N VAL A 99 0.18 21.37 -9.00
CA VAL A 99 0.77 21.59 -10.33
C VAL A 99 1.51 20.33 -10.77
N VAL A 100 1.02 19.67 -11.81
CA VAL A 100 1.61 18.49 -12.43
C VAL A 100 2.50 18.91 -13.60
N CYS A 101 3.79 18.60 -13.54
CA CYS A 101 4.75 18.87 -14.61
C CYS A 101 5.79 17.74 -14.71
N ASP A 102 5.70 16.93 -15.77
CA ASP A 102 6.60 15.78 -15.98
C ASP A 102 8.05 16.19 -16.30
N ALA A 103 8.31 17.46 -16.57
CA ALA A 103 9.66 18.01 -16.73
C ALA A 103 10.41 18.16 -15.40
N LEU A 104 9.71 18.06 -14.26
CA LEU A 104 10.33 17.99 -12.94
C LEU A 104 10.98 16.62 -12.76
N GLN A 105 12.32 16.58 -12.71
CA GLN A 105 13.11 15.36 -12.62
C GLN A 105 14.23 15.50 -11.58
N ILE A 106 14.63 14.37 -11.00
CA ILE A 106 15.71 14.34 -10.00
C ILE A 106 17.04 14.03 -10.70
N GLY A 107 17.94 15.00 -10.69
CA GLY A 107 19.35 14.78 -11.02
C GLY A 107 20.09 14.18 -9.82
N ARG A 108 21.04 13.27 -10.09
CA ARG A 108 21.95 12.75 -9.06
C ARG A 108 23.39 12.99 -9.48
N ASN A 109 24.14 13.71 -8.65
CA ASN A 109 25.58 13.79 -8.80
C ASN A 109 26.22 12.62 -8.06
N ARG A 110 26.70 11.62 -8.82
CA ARG A 110 27.35 10.42 -8.25
C ARG A 110 28.66 10.71 -7.53
N VAL A 111 29.28 11.86 -7.77
CA VAL A 111 30.56 12.24 -7.16
C VAL A 111 30.33 12.93 -5.82
N SER A 112 29.43 13.91 -5.77
CA SER A 112 29.13 14.64 -4.52
C SER A 112 28.05 13.97 -3.66
N LEU A 113 27.37 12.95 -4.20
CA LEU A 113 26.20 12.29 -3.59
C LEU A 113 25.03 13.25 -3.35
N ASP A 114 25.01 14.39 -4.04
CA ASP A 114 23.92 15.35 -3.96
C ASP A 114 22.81 15.02 -4.98
N ALA A 115 21.58 15.37 -4.60
CA ALA A 115 20.44 15.38 -5.49
C ALA A 115 20.10 16.82 -5.90
N THR A 116 19.75 17.01 -7.16
CA THR A 116 19.20 18.26 -7.70
C THR A 116 17.80 18.02 -8.23
N LEU A 117 17.00 19.07 -8.31
CA LEU A 117 15.69 19.04 -8.95
C LEU A 117 15.74 19.94 -10.19
N ASP A 118 15.55 19.34 -11.36
CA ASP A 118 15.36 20.08 -12.60
C ASP A 118 14.01 20.80 -12.53
N GLY A 119 14.00 22.11 -12.79
CA GLY A 119 12.82 22.95 -12.62
C GLY A 119 12.65 23.61 -11.25
N LEU A 120 13.63 23.47 -10.34
CA LEU A 120 13.57 24.00 -8.98
C LEU A 120 13.35 25.52 -8.95
N GLU A 121 14.00 26.27 -9.84
CA GLU A 121 13.91 27.72 -9.88
C GLU A 121 12.54 28.17 -10.42
N GLU A 122 12.03 27.49 -11.44
CA GLU A 122 10.75 27.76 -12.08
C GLU A 122 9.58 27.55 -11.11
N ILE A 123 9.56 26.43 -10.38
CA ILE A 123 8.53 26.19 -9.35
C ILE A 123 8.69 27.12 -8.13
N ALA A 124 9.91 27.56 -7.82
CA ALA A 124 10.15 28.53 -6.76
C ALA A 124 9.57 29.90 -7.10
N ARG A 125 9.77 30.36 -8.35
CA ARG A 125 9.18 31.60 -8.84
C ARG A 125 7.66 31.52 -8.92
N TYR A 126 7.12 30.38 -9.36
CA TYR A 126 5.67 30.15 -9.32
C TYR A 126 5.12 30.28 -7.89
N GLN A 127 5.74 29.61 -6.92
CA GLN A 127 5.29 29.64 -5.53
C GLN A 127 5.44 31.04 -4.89
N ASP A 128 6.42 31.83 -5.31
CA ASP A 128 6.63 33.19 -4.83
C ASP A 128 5.57 34.19 -5.36
N ARG A 129 5.03 33.94 -6.57
CA ARG A 129 3.90 34.71 -7.13
C ARG A 129 2.54 34.27 -6.59
N SER A 130 2.41 32.99 -6.24
CA SER A 130 1.19 32.41 -5.69
C SER A 130 0.79 33.10 -4.37
N SER A 131 -0.51 33.09 -4.04
CA SER A 131 -1.01 33.72 -2.81
C SER A 131 -0.18 33.27 -1.59
N ALA A 132 0.19 34.22 -0.72
CA ALA A 132 1.07 33.94 0.43
C ALA A 132 0.50 32.89 1.40
N ASP A 133 -0.81 32.65 1.35
CA ASP A 133 -1.51 31.67 2.18
C ASP A 133 -1.73 30.31 1.48
N ALA A 134 -1.43 30.19 0.18
CA ALA A 134 -1.60 28.96 -0.61
C ALA A 134 -0.25 28.26 -0.86
N GLU A 135 -0.03 27.11 -0.24
CA GLU A 135 1.14 26.26 -0.48
C GLU A 135 0.81 25.22 -1.57
N THR A 136 1.22 25.48 -2.80
CA THR A 136 1.01 24.57 -3.93
C THR A 136 1.88 23.32 -3.76
N THR A 137 1.29 22.16 -4.07
CA THR A 137 2.02 20.89 -4.14
C THR A 137 2.39 20.59 -5.60
N PHE A 138 3.69 20.49 -5.88
CA PHE A 138 4.18 20.16 -7.21
C PHE A 138 4.23 18.65 -7.38
N CYS A 139 3.74 18.16 -8.51
CA CYS A 139 3.63 16.75 -8.85
C CYS A 139 4.38 16.45 -10.15
N SER A 140 4.94 15.24 -10.27
CA SER A 140 5.58 14.78 -11.51
C SER A 140 5.23 13.32 -11.79
N GLY A 141 4.71 13.05 -12.99
CA GLY A 141 4.52 11.69 -13.51
C GLY A 141 5.83 10.98 -13.85
N SER A 142 6.93 11.74 -13.99
CA SER A 142 8.29 11.18 -14.17
C SER A 142 8.89 10.65 -12.86
N LEU A 143 8.28 10.95 -11.71
CA LEU A 143 8.71 10.48 -10.40
C LEU A 143 7.72 9.43 -9.87
N PRO A 144 8.21 8.35 -9.24
CA PRO A 144 7.34 7.29 -8.74
C PRO A 144 6.43 7.82 -7.64
N ALA A 145 5.19 7.32 -7.55
CA ALA A 145 4.16 7.80 -6.62
C ALA A 145 4.50 7.69 -5.12
N ASN A 146 5.62 7.01 -4.80
CA ASN A 146 6.15 6.89 -3.45
C ASN A 146 7.29 7.90 -3.14
N TYR A 147 7.56 8.82 -4.07
CA TYR A 147 8.47 9.95 -3.90
C TYR A 147 7.77 11.11 -3.17
N ASP A 148 8.37 11.54 -2.07
CA ASP A 148 7.91 12.63 -1.23
C ASP A 148 9.12 13.41 -0.72
N HIS A 149 9.26 14.66 -1.15
CA HIS A 149 10.35 15.51 -0.69
C HIS A 149 9.95 16.98 -0.60
N VAL A 150 10.50 17.68 0.39
CA VAL A 150 10.37 19.14 0.50
C VAL A 150 11.71 19.76 0.10
N TRP A 151 11.76 20.27 -1.11
CA TRP A 151 12.90 21.04 -1.60
C TRP A 151 12.91 22.44 -1.00
N THR A 152 14.07 23.08 -1.03
CA THR A 152 14.23 24.47 -0.61
C THR A 152 14.97 25.23 -1.69
N ALA A 153 14.42 26.38 -2.07
CA ALA A 153 15.04 27.33 -2.99
C ALA A 153 15.22 28.70 -2.32
N ARG A 154 15.94 29.60 -2.99
CA ARG A 154 16.04 31.01 -2.61
C ARG A 154 15.61 31.91 -3.75
N ILE A 155 14.61 32.75 -3.50
CA ILE A 155 14.13 33.80 -4.41
C ILE A 155 14.29 35.13 -3.69
N ASP A 156 14.99 36.09 -4.29
CA ASP A 156 15.28 37.41 -3.71
C ASP A 156 15.78 37.38 -2.25
N GLY A 157 16.61 36.39 -1.93
CA GLY A 157 17.17 36.17 -0.59
C GLY A 157 16.22 35.50 0.41
N ARG A 158 14.94 35.33 0.07
CA ARG A 158 13.94 34.61 0.88
C ARG A 158 14.02 33.11 0.62
N ARG A 159 13.88 32.31 1.67
CA ARG A 159 13.82 30.85 1.58
C ARG A 159 12.40 30.43 1.21
N VAL A 160 12.24 29.68 0.12
CA VAL A 160 10.96 29.12 -0.33
C VAL A 160 10.99 27.60 -0.14
N ARG A 161 9.95 27.03 0.46
CA ARG A 161 9.78 25.58 0.62
C ARG A 161 8.87 25.05 -0.48
N LEU A 162 9.24 23.92 -1.06
CA LEU A 162 8.60 23.40 -2.27
C LEU A 162 8.30 21.92 -2.06
N ARG A 163 7.02 21.59 -1.86
CA ARG A 163 6.58 20.19 -1.74
C ARG A 163 6.54 19.57 -3.12
N VAL A 164 7.33 18.52 -3.32
CA VAL A 164 7.38 17.77 -4.58
C VAL A 164 6.98 16.32 -4.32
N ARG A 165 5.97 15.86 -5.06
CA ARG A 165 5.41 14.52 -5.00
C ARG A 165 5.56 13.82 -6.34
N GLY A 166 5.91 12.54 -6.33
CA GLY A 166 5.72 11.72 -7.51
C GLY A 166 4.27 11.29 -7.62
N ILE A 167 3.79 11.12 -8.84
CA ILE A 167 2.48 10.51 -9.14
C ILE A 167 2.62 9.38 -10.19
N GLY A 168 3.81 9.17 -10.74
CA GLY A 168 4.06 8.15 -11.74
C GLY A 168 4.00 6.72 -11.19
N PRO A 169 3.95 5.70 -12.07
CA PRO A 169 3.98 4.30 -11.67
C PRO A 169 5.17 3.97 -10.77
N ILE A 170 4.96 3.05 -9.83
CA ILE A 170 6.02 2.62 -8.90
C ILE A 170 6.79 1.47 -9.55
N PRO A 171 8.10 1.60 -9.80
CA PRO A 171 8.90 0.51 -10.33
C PRO A 171 8.93 -0.67 -9.35
N ARG A 172 8.65 -1.87 -9.85
CA ARG A 172 8.82 -3.12 -9.11
C ARG A 172 9.42 -4.21 -9.98
N SER A 173 10.07 -5.17 -9.33
CA SER A 173 10.50 -6.41 -9.98
C SER A 173 9.25 -7.19 -10.41
N GLY A 174 9.11 -7.46 -11.72
CA GLY A 174 7.89 -8.05 -12.29
C GLY A 174 7.09 -7.01 -13.06
N ALA A 175 5.94 -6.60 -12.53
CA ALA A 175 5.08 -5.58 -13.11
C ALA A 175 5.22 -4.24 -12.37
N VAL A 176 5.21 -3.13 -13.11
CA VAL A 176 5.08 -1.79 -12.52
C VAL A 176 3.75 -1.66 -11.78
N GLU A 177 3.71 -0.90 -10.70
CA GLU A 177 2.44 -0.60 -10.02
C GLU A 177 1.81 0.65 -10.61
N LEU A 178 0.56 0.52 -11.04
CA LEU A 178 -0.30 1.65 -11.35
C LEU A 178 -0.68 2.33 -10.04
N ALA A 179 -0.63 3.66 -9.98
CA ALA A 179 -0.88 4.41 -8.77
C ALA A 179 -2.03 5.40 -8.97
N THR A 180 -2.89 5.49 -7.95
CA THR A 180 -3.88 6.55 -7.79
C THR A 180 -3.49 7.40 -6.59
N SER A 181 -3.60 8.72 -6.76
CA SER A 181 -3.28 9.70 -5.74
C SER A 181 -4.54 10.45 -5.31
N THR A 182 -4.89 10.37 -4.02
CA THR A 182 -5.95 11.20 -3.42
C THR A 182 -5.36 12.55 -3.03
N LEU A 183 -5.92 13.62 -3.58
CA LEU A 183 -5.42 14.99 -3.44
C LEU A 183 -6.21 15.75 -2.38
N GLY A 184 -5.62 15.98 -1.21
CA GLY A 184 -6.28 16.70 -0.11
C GLY A 184 -6.18 18.23 -0.21
N GLN A 185 -7.20 18.96 0.25
CA GLN A 185 -7.25 20.44 0.22
C GLN A 185 -6.08 21.17 0.93
N ASN A 186 -5.24 20.46 1.70
CA ASN A 186 -4.07 20.99 2.40
C ASN A 186 -2.73 20.62 1.72
N GLY A 187 -2.76 20.19 0.46
CA GLY A 187 -1.60 19.70 -0.28
C GLY A 187 -1.11 18.32 0.16
N SER A 188 -1.89 17.58 0.97
CA SER A 188 -1.57 16.19 1.27
C SER A 188 -1.87 15.28 0.07
N VAL A 189 -1.06 14.25 -0.11
CA VAL A 189 -1.27 13.23 -1.15
C VAL A 189 -1.21 11.87 -0.50
N ALA A 190 -2.30 11.12 -0.60
CA ALA A 190 -2.33 9.70 -0.26
C ALA A 190 -2.19 8.89 -1.55
N THR A 191 -1.46 7.78 -1.51
CA THR A 191 -1.21 6.96 -2.70
C THR A 191 -1.71 5.54 -2.47
N SER A 192 -2.60 5.08 -3.33
CA SER A 192 -2.90 3.65 -3.50
C SER A 192 -2.24 3.14 -4.77
N SER A 193 -1.81 1.88 -4.79
CA SER A 193 -1.15 1.31 -5.96
C SER A 193 -1.35 -0.18 -6.10
N VAL A 194 -1.50 -0.64 -7.34
CA VAL A 194 -1.72 -2.05 -7.67
C VAL A 194 -0.82 -2.45 -8.85
N PRO A 195 -0.11 -3.59 -8.78
CA PRO A 195 0.68 -4.08 -9.92
C PRO A 195 -0.18 -4.21 -11.18
N ALA A 196 0.34 -3.78 -12.31
CA ALA A 196 -0.44 -3.74 -13.55
C ALA A 196 -0.90 -5.12 -14.02
N ASP A 197 -0.16 -6.18 -13.67
CA ASP A 197 -0.57 -7.57 -13.93
C ASP A 197 -1.77 -8.04 -13.10
N ARG A 198 -2.32 -7.20 -12.21
CA ARG A 198 -3.55 -7.47 -11.45
C ARG A 198 -4.82 -6.97 -12.11
N PHE A 199 -4.78 -6.67 -13.41
CA PHE A 199 -5.94 -6.28 -14.21
C PHE A 199 -6.23 -7.26 -15.34
N GLY A 200 -7.51 -7.32 -15.73
CA GLY A 200 -8.01 -8.23 -16.76
C GLY A 200 -7.79 -9.71 -16.39
N LEU A 201 -7.49 -10.53 -17.40
CA LEU A 201 -7.22 -11.96 -17.21
C LEU A 201 -5.87 -12.22 -16.52
N ALA A 202 -4.88 -11.33 -16.68
CA ALA A 202 -3.56 -11.47 -16.07
C ALA A 202 -3.63 -11.48 -14.53
N ALA A 203 -4.68 -10.89 -13.96
CA ALA A 203 -4.91 -10.88 -12.52
C ALA A 203 -5.11 -12.27 -11.91
N VAL A 204 -5.51 -13.25 -12.72
CA VAL A 204 -5.80 -14.61 -12.26
C VAL A 204 -4.49 -15.38 -12.10
N THR A 205 -4.27 -15.93 -10.90
CA THR A 205 -3.07 -16.75 -10.64
C THR A 205 -2.99 -17.91 -11.63
N GLY A 206 -1.81 -18.07 -12.25
CA GLY A 206 -1.58 -19.09 -13.29
C GLY A 206 -1.87 -18.61 -14.71
N VAL A 207 -2.32 -17.36 -14.90
CA VAL A 207 -2.51 -16.73 -16.22
C VAL A 207 -1.38 -15.76 -16.51
N GLY A 208 -0.35 -16.23 -17.22
CA GLY A 208 0.65 -15.35 -17.84
C GLY A 208 0.16 -14.78 -19.19
N PRO A 209 0.93 -13.87 -19.83
CA PRO A 209 0.52 -13.23 -21.08
C PRO A 209 0.07 -14.20 -22.17
N LYS A 210 0.85 -15.26 -22.42
CA LYS A 210 0.50 -16.30 -23.43
C LYS A 210 -0.76 -17.08 -23.06
N THR A 211 -0.96 -17.36 -21.78
CA THR A 211 -2.17 -18.05 -21.31
C THR A 211 -3.39 -17.15 -21.47
N ALA A 212 -3.26 -15.86 -21.19
CA ALA A 212 -4.33 -14.88 -21.42
C ALA A 212 -4.74 -14.86 -22.91
N ASP A 213 -3.78 -14.85 -23.83
CA ASP A 213 -4.07 -14.90 -25.27
C ASP A 213 -4.80 -16.18 -25.68
N HIS A 214 -4.39 -17.34 -25.18
CA HIS A 214 -5.08 -18.60 -25.46
C HIS A 214 -6.49 -18.65 -24.85
N LEU A 215 -6.69 -18.07 -23.65
CA LEU A 215 -8.00 -17.97 -23.01
C LEU A 215 -8.95 -17.11 -23.85
N ARG A 216 -8.49 -15.95 -24.33
CA ARG A 216 -9.28 -15.10 -25.24
C ARG A 216 -9.60 -15.77 -26.56
N ALA A 217 -8.61 -16.43 -27.17
CA ALA A 217 -8.84 -17.23 -28.37
C ALA A 217 -9.87 -18.36 -28.17
N SER A 218 -10.10 -18.76 -26.91
CA SER A 218 -11.10 -19.74 -26.50
C SER A 218 -12.42 -19.10 -26.02
N GLY A 219 -12.57 -17.78 -26.13
CA GLY A 219 -13.79 -17.03 -25.81
C GLY A 219 -13.91 -16.51 -24.38
N TYR A 220 -12.86 -16.63 -23.55
CA TYR A 220 -12.85 -16.06 -22.20
C TYR A 220 -12.30 -14.64 -22.24
N GLU A 221 -13.11 -13.65 -21.86
CA GLU A 221 -12.74 -12.23 -21.90
C GLU A 221 -12.61 -11.62 -20.50
N SER A 222 -13.19 -12.28 -19.48
CA SER A 222 -13.26 -11.79 -18.11
C SER A 222 -12.94 -12.84 -17.06
N ARG A 223 -12.65 -12.36 -15.84
CA ARG A 223 -12.49 -13.21 -14.64
C ARG A 223 -13.78 -13.95 -14.30
N THR A 224 -14.93 -13.33 -14.55
CA THR A 224 -16.24 -13.94 -14.36
C THR A 224 -16.43 -15.15 -15.28
N ASP A 225 -15.98 -15.06 -16.53
CA ASP A 225 -16.05 -16.18 -17.49
C ASP A 225 -15.21 -17.36 -16.98
N LEU A 226 -14.00 -17.09 -16.46
CA LEU A 226 -13.12 -18.10 -15.88
C LEU A 226 -13.68 -18.71 -14.58
N ALA A 227 -14.38 -17.92 -13.76
CA ALA A 227 -15.00 -18.40 -12.52
C ALA A 227 -16.17 -19.35 -12.79
N ALA A 228 -16.92 -19.10 -13.87
CA ALA A 228 -18.03 -19.92 -14.35
C ALA A 228 -17.57 -21.19 -15.09
N ALA A 229 -16.40 -21.16 -15.71
CA ALA A 229 -15.86 -22.29 -16.46
C ALA A 229 -15.70 -23.57 -15.62
N SER A 230 -15.97 -24.71 -16.25
CA SER A 230 -15.66 -26.02 -15.71
C SER A 230 -14.16 -26.32 -15.84
N LEU A 231 -13.65 -27.26 -15.02
CA LEU A 231 -12.27 -27.70 -15.15
C LEU A 231 -11.99 -28.37 -16.50
N ALA A 232 -12.98 -29.04 -17.09
CA ALA A 232 -12.83 -29.69 -18.40
C ALA A 232 -12.67 -28.64 -19.52
N GLU A 233 -13.46 -27.58 -19.50
CA GLU A 233 -13.35 -26.50 -20.48
C GLU A 233 -12.01 -25.76 -20.35
N LEU A 234 -11.59 -25.42 -19.12
CA LEU A 234 -10.28 -24.78 -18.91
C LEU A 234 -9.11 -25.67 -19.38
N ARG A 235 -9.19 -26.99 -19.18
CA ARG A 235 -8.17 -27.94 -19.66
C ARG A 235 -8.12 -28.08 -21.18
N SER A 236 -9.18 -27.72 -21.89
CA SER A 236 -9.19 -27.73 -23.36
C SER A 236 -8.37 -26.58 -23.95
N VAL A 237 -8.08 -25.55 -23.14
CA VAL A 237 -7.27 -24.40 -23.54
C VAL A 237 -5.81 -24.81 -23.65
N ARG A 238 -5.19 -24.47 -24.78
CA ARG A 238 -3.79 -24.81 -25.07
C ARG A 238 -2.86 -24.33 -23.94
N GLY A 239 -2.08 -25.25 -23.39
CA GLY A 239 -1.10 -24.96 -22.34
C GLY A 239 -1.67 -24.90 -20.92
N VAL A 240 -2.96 -25.21 -20.73
CA VAL A 240 -3.59 -25.28 -19.41
C VAL A 240 -3.75 -26.73 -18.97
N GLY A 241 -2.90 -27.17 -18.03
CA GLY A 241 -2.98 -28.49 -17.41
C GLY A 241 -4.04 -28.56 -16.29
N ALA A 242 -4.24 -29.75 -15.70
CA ALA A 242 -5.22 -29.96 -14.64
C ALA A 242 -4.93 -29.14 -13.36
N SER A 243 -3.65 -29.03 -12.96
CA SER A 243 -3.23 -28.18 -11.83
C SER A 243 -3.49 -26.70 -12.13
N THR A 244 -3.06 -26.22 -13.30
CA THR A 244 -3.28 -24.84 -13.74
C THR A 244 -4.76 -24.49 -13.84
N ALA A 245 -5.60 -25.37 -14.39
CA ALA A 245 -7.04 -25.17 -14.46
C ALA A 245 -7.68 -25.00 -13.07
N ARG A 246 -7.26 -25.80 -12.08
CA ARG A 246 -7.72 -25.66 -10.68
C ARG A 246 -7.29 -24.32 -10.09
N THR A 247 -6.03 -23.93 -10.28
CA THR A 247 -5.50 -22.64 -9.80
C THR A 247 -6.25 -21.46 -10.42
N ILE A 248 -6.43 -21.48 -11.75
CA ILE A 248 -7.16 -20.44 -12.51
C ILE A 248 -8.58 -20.33 -11.97
N ARG A 249 -9.31 -21.44 -11.87
CA ARG A 249 -10.70 -21.44 -11.40
C ARG A 249 -10.83 -20.94 -9.96
N ALA A 250 -9.96 -21.39 -9.05
CA ALA A 250 -9.97 -20.94 -7.66
C ALA A 250 -9.69 -19.44 -7.54
N SER A 251 -8.67 -18.94 -8.25
CA SER A 251 -8.33 -17.51 -8.26
C SER A 251 -9.42 -16.66 -8.91
N ALA A 252 -9.96 -17.08 -10.05
CA ALA A 252 -11.07 -16.40 -10.70
C ALA A 252 -12.31 -16.34 -9.80
N ARG A 253 -12.64 -17.42 -9.08
CA ARG A 253 -13.76 -17.46 -8.13
C ARG A 253 -13.57 -16.54 -6.93
N ALA A 254 -12.36 -16.47 -6.38
CA ALA A 254 -12.07 -15.57 -5.28
C ALA A 254 -12.23 -14.10 -5.73
N LEU A 255 -11.60 -13.75 -6.85
CA LEU A 255 -11.61 -12.38 -7.39
C LEU A 255 -12.98 -11.94 -7.91
N ALA A 256 -13.72 -12.79 -8.62
CA ALA A 256 -15.02 -12.45 -9.20
C ALA A 256 -16.17 -12.58 -8.19
N GLY A 257 -16.01 -13.43 -7.18
CA GLY A 257 -17.02 -13.68 -6.15
C GLY A 257 -16.80 -12.89 -4.86
N SER A 258 -15.75 -12.08 -4.76
CA SER A 258 -15.43 -11.30 -3.56
C SER A 258 -15.45 -12.13 -2.27
N ARG A 259 -14.88 -13.35 -2.35
CA ARG A 259 -14.91 -14.31 -1.24
C ARG A 259 -13.63 -15.11 -1.13
N VAL A 260 -13.34 -15.58 0.07
CA VAL A 260 -12.28 -16.56 0.31
C VAL A 260 -12.65 -17.89 -0.37
N VAL A 261 -11.69 -18.49 -1.07
CA VAL A 261 -11.79 -19.85 -1.59
C VAL A 261 -10.75 -20.70 -0.90
N ARG A 262 -11.19 -21.53 0.05
CA ARG A 262 -10.33 -22.54 0.68
C ARG A 262 -9.73 -23.46 -0.39
N ARG A 263 -8.59 -24.05 -0.11
CA ARG A 263 -7.95 -25.09 -0.93
C ARG A 263 -7.77 -26.40 -0.17
N THR A 264 -7.75 -26.32 1.15
CA THR A 264 -7.56 -27.45 2.06
C THR A 264 -8.62 -27.43 3.17
N ASP A 265 -8.72 -28.52 3.90
CA ASP A 265 -9.51 -28.68 5.13
C ASP A 265 -8.69 -28.43 6.40
N GLU A 266 -7.45 -27.94 6.27
CA GLU A 266 -6.58 -27.62 7.42
C GLU A 266 -7.26 -26.62 8.36
N PRO A 267 -7.37 -26.87 9.68
CA PRO A 267 -7.98 -25.92 10.61
C PRO A 267 -7.27 -24.56 10.57
N VAL A 268 -8.04 -23.46 10.64
CA VAL A 268 -7.48 -22.11 10.76
C VAL A 268 -6.97 -21.91 12.20
N PRO A 269 -5.69 -21.59 12.41
CA PRO A 269 -5.17 -21.28 13.75
C PRO A 269 -5.63 -19.89 14.21
N PRO A 270 -5.86 -19.65 15.52
CA PRO A 270 -5.78 -20.60 16.61
C PRO A 270 -7.07 -21.43 16.72
N ALA A 271 -7.02 -22.70 16.31
CA ALA A 271 -8.19 -23.57 16.35
C ALA A 271 -8.61 -23.84 17.80
N GLY A 272 -9.84 -23.47 18.15
CA GLY A 272 -10.40 -23.70 19.49
C GLY A 272 -9.88 -22.77 20.59
N ARG A 273 -9.22 -21.65 20.25
CA ARG A 273 -8.88 -20.57 21.19
C ARG A 273 -9.40 -19.24 20.64
N SER A 274 -9.70 -18.31 21.53
CA SER A 274 -10.10 -16.95 21.14
C SER A 274 -8.92 -16.18 20.53
N PRO A 275 -9.04 -15.66 19.31
CA PRO A 275 -7.99 -14.83 18.71
C PRO A 275 -7.99 -13.43 19.32
N LEU A 276 -6.80 -12.88 19.57
CA LEU A 276 -6.60 -11.47 19.92
C LEU A 276 -5.82 -10.80 18.78
N PHE A 277 -6.45 -9.88 18.07
CA PHE A 277 -5.84 -9.24 16.91
C PHE A 277 -4.90 -8.12 17.35
N VAL A 278 -3.73 -8.02 16.72
CA VAL A 278 -2.71 -7.01 17.05
C VAL A 278 -2.10 -6.45 15.78
N ASP A 279 -1.80 -5.15 15.82
CA ASP A 279 -1.06 -4.42 14.80
C ASP A 279 -0.12 -3.40 15.45
N VAL A 280 0.98 -3.06 14.79
CA VAL A 280 2.00 -2.13 15.30
C VAL A 280 2.36 -1.03 14.32
N GLU A 281 2.39 0.20 14.81
CA GLU A 281 2.94 1.33 14.07
C GLU A 281 4.38 1.63 14.46
N THR A 282 5.17 1.96 13.44
CA THR A 282 6.61 2.14 13.59
C THR A 282 7.14 3.36 12.86
N ASP A 283 8.38 3.73 13.16
CA ASP A 283 9.11 4.75 12.39
C ASP A 283 9.71 4.21 11.07
N GLY A 284 9.45 2.94 10.72
CA GLY A 284 9.81 2.34 9.43
C GLY A 284 10.01 0.82 9.52
N LEU A 285 10.33 0.20 8.37
CA LEU A 285 10.44 -1.27 8.24
C LEU A 285 11.57 -1.93 9.06
N GLN A 286 12.51 -1.13 9.56
CA GLN A 286 13.52 -1.57 10.52
C GLN A 286 13.41 -0.66 11.73
N PRO A 287 12.42 -0.91 12.60
CA PRO A 287 11.95 0.10 13.51
C PRO A 287 12.99 0.40 14.58
N THR A 288 13.21 1.68 14.83
CA THR A 288 13.94 2.18 15.99
C THR A 288 13.00 2.50 17.14
N VAL A 289 11.72 2.75 16.85
CA VAL A 289 10.65 2.94 17.83
C VAL A 289 9.39 2.19 17.37
N ILE A 290 8.73 1.51 18.31
CA ILE A 290 7.32 1.09 18.19
C ILE A 290 6.53 2.08 19.05
N TRP A 291 5.72 2.92 18.42
CA TRP A 291 5.11 4.08 19.08
C TRP A 291 3.61 3.91 19.29
N LEU A 292 2.96 3.00 18.56
CA LEU A 292 1.57 2.62 18.76
C LEU A 292 1.45 1.10 18.56
N ILE A 293 0.76 0.45 19.49
CA ILE A 293 0.35 -0.96 19.39
C ILE A 293 -1.15 -0.98 19.62
N GLY A 294 -1.92 -1.45 18.64
CA GLY A 294 -3.36 -1.60 18.72
C GLY A 294 -3.74 -3.07 18.92
N THR A 295 -4.76 -3.33 19.73
CA THR A 295 -5.29 -4.67 19.96
C THR A 295 -6.80 -4.70 19.90
N TYR A 296 -7.37 -5.72 19.26
CA TYR A 296 -8.82 -5.93 19.19
C TYR A 296 -9.19 -7.34 19.62
N ASP A 297 -10.02 -7.41 20.67
CA ASP A 297 -10.64 -8.64 21.16
C ASP A 297 -12.08 -8.71 20.61
N PRO A 298 -12.38 -9.65 19.69
CA PRO A 298 -13.71 -9.80 19.12
C PRO A 298 -14.73 -10.35 20.13
N ASP A 299 -14.31 -11.19 21.09
CA ASP A 299 -15.20 -11.80 22.08
C ASP A 299 -15.70 -10.75 23.09
N ARG A 300 -14.85 -9.76 23.39
CA ARG A 300 -15.18 -8.61 24.25
C ARG A 300 -15.65 -7.38 23.45
N GLU A 301 -15.67 -7.45 22.12
CA GLU A 301 -15.85 -6.30 21.21
C GLU A 301 -15.01 -5.06 21.61
N THR A 302 -13.79 -5.26 22.12
CA THR A 302 -13.02 -4.20 22.77
C THR A 302 -11.72 -3.94 22.03
N TYR A 303 -11.47 -2.67 21.73
CA TYR A 303 -10.20 -2.18 21.21
C TYR A 303 -9.41 -1.49 22.33
N VAL A 304 -8.11 -1.80 22.44
CA VAL A 304 -7.18 -1.17 23.37
C VAL A 304 -5.90 -0.79 22.62
N ASP A 305 -5.44 0.45 22.81
CA ASP A 305 -4.20 0.95 22.24
C ASP A 305 -3.16 1.36 23.29
N PHE A 306 -1.89 1.22 22.90
CA PHE A 306 -0.72 1.63 23.68
C PHE A 306 0.06 2.65 22.86
N LEU A 307 -0.27 3.92 23.03
CA LEU A 307 0.34 5.03 22.31
C LEU A 307 1.41 5.74 23.13
N ASP A 308 2.56 5.97 22.52
CA ASP A 308 3.54 6.96 22.95
C ASP A 308 3.39 8.24 22.13
N GLU A 309 2.77 9.28 22.72
CA GLU A 309 2.59 10.60 22.08
C GLU A 309 3.87 11.47 22.12
N MET A 310 4.91 11.01 22.83
CA MET A 310 6.21 11.68 22.91
C MET A 310 7.35 10.69 22.67
N PRO A 311 7.35 9.99 21.52
CA PRO A 311 8.33 8.95 21.26
C PRO A 311 9.74 9.53 21.21
N ALA A 312 10.67 8.84 21.85
CA ALA A 312 12.06 9.27 21.96
C ALA A 312 13.02 8.12 21.61
N ARG A 313 14.19 8.47 21.05
CA ARG A 313 15.19 7.47 20.63
C ARG A 313 15.91 6.80 21.80
N ASP A 314 15.94 7.46 22.95
CA ASP A 314 16.52 7.00 24.20
C ASP A 314 15.54 6.17 25.06
N ASP A 315 14.23 6.35 24.87
CA ASP A 315 13.19 5.45 25.41
C ASP A 315 12.21 4.92 24.34
N PRO A 316 12.68 4.08 23.41
CA PRO A 316 11.85 3.58 22.31
C PRO A 316 10.85 2.48 22.73
N GLY A 317 10.88 2.03 23.99
CA GLY A 317 10.13 0.86 24.48
C GLY A 317 8.86 1.18 25.26
N SER A 318 8.45 2.45 25.36
CA SER A 318 7.34 2.91 26.19
C SER A 318 6.03 2.17 25.88
N ALA A 319 5.58 2.21 24.62
CA ALA A 319 4.38 1.49 24.17
C ALA A 319 4.50 -0.03 24.39
N THR A 320 5.66 -0.63 24.10
CA THR A 320 5.88 -2.08 24.29
C THR A 320 5.75 -2.52 25.74
N ARG A 321 6.33 -1.77 26.69
CA ARG A 321 6.20 -2.08 28.13
C ARG A 321 4.75 -2.04 28.57
N ALA A 322 4.01 -1.01 28.17
CA ALA A 322 2.60 -0.86 28.51
C ALA A 322 1.76 -2.02 27.93
N PHE A 323 1.99 -2.35 26.65
CA PHE A 323 1.31 -3.45 25.97
C PHE A 323 1.54 -4.80 26.65
N VAL A 324 2.80 -5.20 26.84
CA VAL A 324 3.08 -6.55 27.38
C VAL A 324 2.69 -6.67 28.85
N SER A 325 2.77 -5.58 29.62
CA SER A 325 2.27 -5.54 31.00
C SER A 325 0.75 -5.72 31.06
N TRP A 326 0.01 -5.10 30.14
CA TRP A 326 -1.44 -5.28 30.04
C TRP A 326 -1.77 -6.70 29.59
N LEU A 327 -1.08 -7.20 28.56
CA LEU A 327 -1.33 -8.53 28.00
C LEU A 327 -1.17 -9.63 29.06
N ALA A 328 -0.10 -9.56 29.87
CA ALA A 328 0.16 -10.51 30.96
C ALA A 328 -0.80 -10.38 32.15
N ALA A 329 -1.44 -9.22 32.33
CA ALA A 329 -2.42 -9.01 33.39
C ALA A 329 -3.83 -9.48 32.99
N GLU A 330 -4.15 -9.40 31.70
CA GLU A 330 -5.49 -9.66 31.18
C GLU A 330 -5.68 -11.08 30.61
N TYR A 331 -4.59 -11.75 30.21
CA TYR A 331 -4.64 -13.05 29.54
C TYR A 331 -3.54 -13.99 30.04
N ASP A 332 -3.91 -15.24 30.32
CA ASP A 332 -2.95 -16.28 30.74
C ASP A 332 -2.16 -16.84 29.55
N GLU A 333 -2.84 -17.26 28.48
CA GLU A 333 -2.23 -17.87 27.29
C GLU A 333 -2.83 -17.27 25.99
N PRO A 334 -2.57 -15.98 25.70
CA PRO A 334 -3.20 -15.28 24.59
C PRO A 334 -2.73 -15.82 23.23
N SER A 335 -3.63 -15.82 22.25
CA SER A 335 -3.32 -16.13 20.85
C SER A 335 -3.35 -14.87 20.01
N LEU A 336 -2.18 -14.24 19.86
CA LEU A 336 -2.03 -13.03 19.06
C LEU A 336 -2.10 -13.35 17.57
N VAL A 337 -2.93 -12.62 16.85
CA VAL A 337 -3.12 -12.73 15.40
C VAL A 337 -2.67 -11.42 14.74
N ALA A 338 -1.72 -11.49 13.81
CA ALA A 338 -1.23 -10.34 13.06
C ALA A 338 -1.06 -10.69 11.57
N TRP A 339 -1.41 -9.75 10.69
CA TRP A 339 -1.26 -9.95 9.24
C TRP A 339 0.21 -9.88 8.83
N ASN A 340 0.76 -10.98 8.29
CA ASN A 340 2.20 -11.04 8.00
C ASN A 340 3.09 -10.87 9.26
N GLY A 341 2.53 -11.14 10.44
CA GLY A 341 3.20 -10.87 11.72
C GLY A 341 4.51 -11.61 11.92
N HIS A 342 4.69 -12.80 11.35
CA HIS A 342 5.97 -13.53 11.47
C HIS A 342 7.14 -12.82 10.80
N ALA A 343 6.86 -11.99 9.79
CA ALA A 343 7.88 -11.24 9.07
C ALA A 343 7.94 -9.77 9.49
N PHE A 344 7.15 -9.34 10.48
CA PHE A 344 7.12 -7.95 10.95
C PHE A 344 6.77 -7.83 12.44
N ASP A 345 5.48 -7.86 12.79
CA ASP A 345 4.96 -7.53 14.13
C ASP A 345 5.60 -8.37 15.22
N PHE A 346 5.54 -9.69 15.10
CA PHE A 346 6.04 -10.62 16.12
C PHE A 346 7.58 -10.58 16.23
N GLU A 347 8.27 -10.38 15.10
CA GLU A 347 9.73 -10.22 15.08
C GLU A 347 10.13 -8.97 15.87
N HIS A 348 9.47 -7.84 15.60
CA HIS A 348 9.81 -6.57 16.21
C HIS A 348 9.33 -6.45 17.65
N LEU A 349 8.11 -6.89 17.96
CA LEU A 349 7.62 -6.99 19.33
C LEU A 349 8.50 -7.91 20.17
N GLY A 350 8.89 -9.09 19.66
CA GLY A 350 9.78 -9.99 20.38
C GLY A 350 11.13 -9.36 20.70
N ARG A 351 11.72 -8.64 19.74
CA ARG A 351 12.96 -7.88 19.94
C ARG A 351 12.80 -6.75 20.96
N PHE A 352 11.69 -6.01 20.91
CA PHE A 352 11.42 -4.89 21.82
C PHE A 352 11.10 -5.37 23.24
N VAL A 353 10.29 -6.41 23.41
CA VAL A 353 10.03 -7.06 24.72
C VAL A 353 11.35 -7.52 25.33
N ALA A 354 12.16 -8.26 24.56
CA ALA A 354 13.46 -8.74 25.03
C ALA A 354 14.42 -7.64 25.51
N ARG A 355 14.32 -6.43 24.94
CA ARG A 355 15.24 -5.33 25.22
C ARG A 355 14.71 -4.33 26.25
N TYR A 356 13.41 -4.02 26.20
CA TYR A 356 12.81 -2.91 26.94
C TYR A 356 11.81 -3.37 28.01
N ALA A 357 11.38 -4.64 27.98
CA ALA A 357 10.49 -5.24 28.97
C ALA A 357 10.99 -6.66 29.35
N PRO A 358 12.28 -6.84 29.70
CA PRO A 358 12.89 -8.17 29.86
C PRO A 358 12.21 -9.04 30.93
N GLU A 359 11.54 -8.43 31.90
CA GLU A 359 10.72 -9.11 32.91
C GLU A 359 9.55 -9.90 32.33
N TYR A 360 9.07 -9.56 31.13
CA TYR A 360 8.00 -10.27 30.42
C TYR A 360 8.52 -11.20 29.31
N ARG A 361 9.83 -11.42 29.23
CA ARG A 361 10.43 -12.23 28.15
C ARG A 361 9.97 -13.69 28.18
N GLU A 362 9.87 -14.28 29.37
CA GLU A 362 9.42 -15.67 29.56
C GLU A 362 7.96 -15.80 29.10
N PHE A 363 7.06 -14.97 29.66
CA PHE A 363 5.66 -14.86 29.24
C PHE A 363 5.50 -14.72 27.72
N TRP A 364 6.24 -13.79 27.10
CA TRP A 364 6.18 -13.59 25.65
C TRP A 364 6.63 -14.82 24.84
N THR A 365 7.60 -15.56 25.35
CA THR A 365 8.19 -16.71 24.62
C THR A 365 7.33 -17.95 24.80
N ASP A 366 6.88 -18.20 26.01
CA ASP A 366 6.35 -19.50 26.44
C ASP A 366 4.81 -19.52 26.46
N ASP A 367 4.16 -18.40 26.80
CA ASP A 367 2.71 -18.34 27.00
C ASP A 367 1.96 -17.68 25.83
N VAL A 368 2.60 -16.75 25.11
CA VAL A 368 1.98 -16.03 23.99
C VAL A 368 2.07 -16.82 22.68
N SER A 369 0.93 -17.36 22.23
CA SER A 369 0.78 -18.00 20.92
C SER A 369 0.73 -16.94 19.81
N LYS A 370 1.42 -17.19 18.69
CA LYS A 370 1.58 -16.23 17.58
C LYS A 370 1.04 -16.84 16.29
N VAL A 371 0.08 -16.18 15.68
CA VAL A 371 -0.67 -16.67 14.53
C VAL A 371 -0.60 -15.66 13.40
N ASP A 372 -0.26 -16.15 12.21
CA ASP A 372 -0.16 -15.34 10.99
C ASP A 372 -1.12 -15.90 9.91
N PRO A 373 -2.32 -15.29 9.74
CA PRO A 373 -3.28 -15.72 8.73
C PRO A 373 -2.74 -15.57 7.30
N TYR A 374 -1.82 -14.64 7.05
CA TYR A 374 -1.18 -14.49 5.74
C TYR A 374 -0.24 -15.67 5.44
N ASP A 375 0.55 -16.12 6.41
CA ASP A 375 1.35 -17.34 6.27
C ASP A 375 0.46 -18.56 5.98
N TRP A 376 -0.58 -18.75 6.79
CA TRP A 376 -1.49 -19.88 6.65
C TRP A 376 -2.25 -19.87 5.30
N ALA A 377 -2.89 -18.75 4.94
CA ALA A 377 -3.71 -18.68 3.73
C ALA A 377 -2.85 -18.66 2.47
N VAL A 378 -1.86 -17.77 2.42
CA VAL A 378 -1.11 -17.42 1.20
C VAL A 378 0.16 -18.25 1.06
N ARG A 379 1.05 -18.24 2.06
CA ARG A 379 2.37 -18.89 1.95
C ARG A 379 2.26 -20.41 1.96
N ARG A 380 1.39 -20.97 2.80
CA ARG A 380 1.07 -22.41 2.84
C ARG A 380 -0.01 -22.80 1.82
N ASN A 381 -0.56 -21.84 1.08
CA ASN A 381 -1.51 -22.07 0.00
C ASN A 381 -2.79 -22.81 0.44
N ASN A 382 -3.25 -22.53 1.67
CA ASN A 382 -4.50 -23.11 2.20
C ASN A 382 -5.76 -22.38 1.72
N ALA A 383 -5.63 -21.14 1.22
CA ALA A 383 -6.76 -20.39 0.67
C ALA A 383 -6.33 -19.43 -0.44
N VAL A 384 -7.29 -19.03 -1.28
CA VAL A 384 -7.17 -17.90 -2.20
C VAL A 384 -8.03 -16.77 -1.68
N LEU A 385 -7.44 -15.59 -1.55
CA LEU A 385 -8.09 -14.40 -1.04
C LEU A 385 -8.68 -13.57 -2.20
N PRO A 386 -9.73 -12.78 -1.95
CA PRO A 386 -10.42 -12.03 -3.00
C PRO A 386 -9.75 -10.69 -3.38
N GLY A 387 -8.75 -10.25 -2.64
CA GLY A 387 -8.03 -9.00 -2.92
C GLY A 387 -7.27 -9.01 -4.24
N ARG A 388 -7.11 -7.82 -4.86
CA ARG A 388 -6.24 -7.66 -6.06
C ARG A 388 -4.80 -7.99 -5.74
N THR A 389 -4.37 -7.62 -4.55
CA THR A 389 -3.17 -8.13 -3.90
C THR A 389 -3.56 -8.80 -2.58
N ASN A 390 -2.57 -9.39 -1.91
CA ASN A 390 -2.76 -9.94 -0.56
C ASN A 390 -2.35 -8.93 0.53
N ARG A 391 -2.35 -7.63 0.23
CA ARG A 391 -2.32 -6.58 1.26
C ARG A 391 -3.62 -6.65 2.08
N LEU A 392 -3.53 -6.29 3.36
CA LEU A 392 -4.66 -6.39 4.29
C LEU A 392 -5.87 -5.63 3.75
N GLU A 393 -5.65 -4.38 3.37
CA GLU A 393 -6.66 -3.43 2.92
C GLU A 393 -7.31 -3.89 1.60
N ASP A 394 -6.52 -4.43 0.68
CA ASP A 394 -7.04 -4.97 -0.59
C ASP A 394 -7.96 -6.17 -0.38
N VAL A 395 -7.64 -7.03 0.59
CA VAL A 395 -8.46 -8.20 0.92
C VAL A 395 -9.72 -7.78 1.69
N ALA A 396 -9.59 -6.88 2.67
CA ALA A 396 -10.69 -6.34 3.44
C ALA A 396 -11.72 -5.63 2.55
N ALA A 397 -11.25 -4.73 1.67
CA ALA A 397 -12.10 -4.04 0.72
C ALA A 397 -12.83 -5.01 -0.23
N ALA A 398 -12.13 -6.05 -0.70
CA ALA A 398 -12.74 -7.07 -1.55
C ALA A 398 -13.79 -7.91 -0.83
N LEU A 399 -13.73 -8.03 0.50
CA LEU A 399 -14.75 -8.66 1.36
C LEU A 399 -15.87 -7.69 1.77
N GLY A 400 -15.81 -6.43 1.34
CA GLY A 400 -16.82 -5.41 1.67
C GLY A 400 -16.63 -4.76 3.04
N CYS A 401 -15.44 -4.85 3.64
CA CYS A 401 -15.10 -4.09 4.83
C CYS A 401 -14.81 -2.63 4.43
N ASP A 402 -15.66 -1.70 4.86
CA ASP A 402 -15.49 -0.28 4.55
C ASP A 402 -14.62 0.41 5.61
N ARG A 403 -13.43 0.84 5.19
CA ARG A 403 -12.60 1.78 5.94
C ARG A 403 -13.09 3.18 5.63
N GLY A 404 -13.59 3.89 6.63
CA GLY A 404 -14.01 5.28 6.48
C GLY A 404 -12.99 6.13 5.69
N GLY A 405 -13.46 6.92 4.74
CA GLY A 405 -12.60 7.55 3.71
C GLY A 405 -11.46 8.44 4.24
N ASP A 406 -11.57 8.97 5.45
CA ASP A 406 -10.51 9.73 6.10
C ASP A 406 -9.34 8.85 6.60
N ILE A 407 -9.63 7.60 6.97
CA ILE A 407 -8.64 6.57 7.35
C ILE A 407 -8.06 5.91 6.11
N ALA A 408 -8.86 5.62 5.08
CA ALA A 408 -8.38 5.10 3.80
C ALA A 408 -7.38 6.04 3.10
N ALA A 409 -7.44 7.34 3.40
CA ALA A 409 -6.50 8.34 2.92
C ALA A 409 -5.18 8.41 3.73
N ILE A 410 -4.89 7.46 4.61
CA ILE A 410 -3.63 7.39 5.36
C ILE A 410 -2.68 6.44 4.63
N ASP A 411 -1.47 6.92 4.37
CA ASP A 411 -0.35 6.10 3.91
C ASP A 411 0.60 5.86 5.08
N GLY A 412 0.69 4.61 5.55
CA GLY A 412 1.58 4.21 6.65
C GLY A 412 3.05 4.59 6.41
N LYS A 413 3.52 4.57 5.15
CA LYS A 413 4.88 5.04 4.82
C LYS A 413 5.03 6.55 5.03
N ALA A 414 4.02 7.32 4.64
CA ALA A 414 4.00 8.76 4.88
C ALA A 414 3.93 9.08 6.38
N LEU A 415 3.13 8.32 7.15
CA LEU A 415 3.03 8.43 8.60
C LEU A 415 4.38 8.14 9.29
N ALA A 416 5.00 7.01 8.97
CA ALA A 416 6.34 6.65 9.47
C ALA A 416 7.40 7.71 9.10
N SER A 417 7.31 8.27 7.89
CA SER A 417 8.22 9.34 7.45
C SER A 417 8.02 10.64 8.23
N ARG A 418 6.77 10.96 8.59
CA ARG A 418 6.42 12.09 9.45
C ARG A 418 6.95 11.88 10.86
N LEU A 419 6.82 10.68 11.41
CA LEU A 419 7.36 10.31 12.70
C LEU A 419 8.90 10.38 12.74
N ARG A 420 9.61 9.87 11.73
CA ARG A 420 11.08 9.99 11.68
C ARG A 420 11.52 11.44 11.74
N ARG A 421 10.86 12.33 11.00
CA ARG A 421 11.14 13.77 11.06
C ARG A 421 10.85 14.33 12.46
N PHE A 422 9.74 13.94 13.09
CA PHE A 422 9.45 14.33 14.47
C PHE A 422 10.58 13.91 15.42
N LEU A 423 11.03 12.65 15.36
CA LEU A 423 12.14 12.13 16.16
C LEU A 423 13.45 12.91 15.93
N GLU A 424 13.78 13.24 14.69
CA GLU A 424 14.97 14.04 14.33
C GLU A 424 14.94 15.46 14.93
N HIS A 425 13.76 16.07 15.02
CA HIS A 425 13.58 17.39 15.65
C HIS A 425 13.71 17.31 17.18
N SER A 426 13.13 16.28 17.79
CA SER A 426 13.15 16.07 19.24
C SER A 426 14.56 15.76 19.76
N SER A 427 15.33 14.92 19.06
CA SER A 427 16.73 14.62 19.42
C SER A 427 17.68 15.83 19.33
N GLY A 428 17.32 16.87 18.56
CA GLY A 428 18.11 18.10 18.42
C GLY A 428 17.99 19.06 19.61
N ARG A 429 17.06 18.83 20.55
CA ARG A 429 16.82 19.70 21.71
C ARG A 429 17.62 19.33 22.97
N GLU A 430 18.07 18.09 23.12
CA GLU A 430 18.73 17.60 24.35
C GLU A 430 20.26 17.65 24.33
N GLY A 431 20.87 18.04 23.22
CA GLY A 431 22.32 18.12 23.05
C GLY A 431 22.91 19.52 23.20
N THR A 432 22.67 20.26 24.29
CA THR A 432 23.43 21.50 24.55
C THR A 432 24.67 21.22 25.38
N ASN A 433 25.76 20.86 24.68
CA ASN A 433 27.14 21.20 25.02
C ASN A 433 28.07 20.94 23.82
N ALA A 434 27.79 21.53 22.65
CA ALA A 434 28.80 21.63 21.58
C ALA A 434 28.45 22.73 20.54
N SER A 435 29.35 23.71 20.44
CA SER A 435 29.59 24.63 19.30
C SER A 435 28.42 25.47 18.75
N ALA A 436 28.45 26.77 19.11
CA ALA A 436 27.46 27.80 18.77
C ALA A 436 27.46 28.31 17.32
N THR A 437 28.08 27.62 16.35
CA THR A 437 28.22 28.14 14.97
C THR A 437 27.27 27.53 13.94
N ALA A 438 26.61 26.40 14.26
CA ALA A 438 25.56 25.81 13.41
C ALA A 438 24.14 25.95 14.00
N ALA A 439 24.03 26.30 15.29
CA ALA A 439 22.77 26.34 16.04
C ALA A 439 21.91 27.59 15.77
N SER A 440 22.44 28.64 15.13
CA SER A 440 21.67 29.87 14.86
C SER A 440 20.80 29.79 13.60
N ALA A 441 20.98 28.78 12.73
CA ALA A 441 20.22 28.62 11.48
C ALA A 441 18.99 27.69 11.59
N ARG A 442 18.85 26.91 12.67
CA ARG A 442 17.74 25.94 12.87
C ARG A 442 16.54 26.50 13.65
N LYS A 443 16.53 27.78 13.99
CA LYS A 443 15.63 28.36 14.99
C LYS A 443 14.17 28.60 14.55
N SER A 444 13.70 27.99 13.46
CA SER A 444 12.38 28.32 12.90
C SER A 444 11.73 27.21 12.06
N GLU A 445 12.15 25.95 12.17
CA GLU A 445 11.37 24.86 11.55
C GLU A 445 10.27 24.41 12.52
N PRO A 446 8.98 24.51 12.11
CA PRO A 446 7.88 24.02 12.94
C PRO A 446 8.02 22.51 13.10
N VAL A 447 7.81 22.03 14.33
CA VAL A 447 7.82 20.59 14.64
C VAL A 447 6.77 19.92 13.74
N PRO A 448 7.10 18.81 13.05
CA PRO A 448 6.11 18.07 12.27
C PRO A 448 4.94 17.67 13.17
N GLU A 449 3.75 18.21 12.89
CA GLU A 449 2.55 17.82 13.61
C GLU A 449 2.12 16.41 13.17
N ILE A 450 1.92 15.55 14.17
CA ILE A 450 1.37 14.20 14.03
C ILE A 450 -0.04 14.24 14.60
N ASP A 451 -1.02 13.83 13.79
CA ASP A 451 -2.39 13.65 14.26
C ASP A 451 -2.53 12.28 14.93
N TRP A 452 -2.29 12.25 16.24
CA TRP A 452 -2.30 11.04 17.07
C TRP A 452 -3.67 10.35 17.08
N ASN A 453 -4.77 11.11 17.06
CA ASN A 453 -6.12 10.55 17.03
C ASN A 453 -6.40 9.87 15.70
N ARG A 454 -5.93 10.46 14.60
CA ARG A 454 -6.02 9.83 13.27
C ARG A 454 -5.16 8.58 13.18
N ALA A 455 -3.98 8.55 13.79
CA ALA A 455 -3.16 7.34 13.88
C ALA A 455 -3.83 6.21 14.69
N ARG A 456 -4.45 6.53 15.84
CA ARG A 456 -5.21 5.55 16.64
C ARG A 456 -6.32 4.88 15.82
N ARG A 457 -7.11 5.69 15.10
CA ARG A 457 -8.20 5.18 14.24
C ARG A 457 -7.70 4.37 13.05
N TYR A 458 -6.49 4.66 12.56
CA TYR A 458 -5.84 3.87 11.51
C TYR A 458 -5.46 2.48 12.02
N CYS A 459 -4.74 2.40 13.14
CA CYS A 459 -4.36 1.12 13.74
C CYS A 459 -5.59 0.31 14.19
N GLU A 460 -6.63 0.97 14.72
CA GLU A 460 -7.92 0.30 15.03
C GLU A 460 -8.57 -0.31 13.77
N ALA A 461 -8.54 0.42 12.64
CA ALA A 461 -9.09 -0.10 11.39
C ALA A 461 -8.31 -1.34 10.91
N ASP A 462 -6.98 -1.33 11.00
CA ASP A 462 -6.12 -2.46 10.60
C ASP A 462 -6.48 -3.74 11.40
N VAL A 463 -6.59 -3.67 12.73
CA VAL A 463 -6.93 -4.86 13.54
C VAL A 463 -8.37 -5.35 13.33
N ARG A 464 -9.31 -4.44 13.06
CA ARG A 464 -10.71 -4.82 12.76
C ARG A 464 -10.86 -5.46 11.39
N GLU A 465 -10.14 -4.95 10.40
CA GLU A 465 -10.08 -5.57 9.06
C GLU A 465 -9.42 -6.94 9.11
N LEU A 466 -8.34 -7.09 9.88
CA LEU A 466 -7.72 -8.38 10.12
C LEU A 466 -8.71 -9.36 10.76
N ALA A 467 -9.50 -8.92 11.73
CA ALA A 467 -10.53 -9.75 12.35
C ALA A 467 -11.59 -10.21 11.34
N ALA A 468 -12.08 -9.30 10.49
CA ALA A 468 -13.06 -9.63 9.46
C ALA A 468 -12.50 -10.58 8.39
N ILE A 469 -11.24 -10.40 7.99
CA ILE A 469 -10.55 -11.31 7.07
C ILE A 469 -10.40 -12.70 7.71
N TYR A 470 -9.99 -12.74 8.98
CA TYR A 470 -9.85 -13.98 9.71
C TYR A 470 -11.18 -14.74 9.78
N GLU A 471 -12.27 -14.08 10.15
CA GLU A 471 -13.62 -14.64 10.18
C GLU A 471 -14.03 -15.18 8.80
N ALA A 472 -13.82 -14.40 7.74
CA ALA A 472 -14.11 -14.84 6.36
C ALA A 472 -13.28 -16.08 5.93
N ILE A 473 -12.08 -16.27 6.47
CA ILE A 473 -11.27 -17.47 6.23
C ILE A 473 -11.81 -18.68 7.01
N VAL A 474 -12.27 -18.48 8.24
CA VAL A 474 -12.89 -19.52 9.08
C VAL A 474 -14.22 -19.99 8.49
N ASP A 475 -15.06 -19.06 8.04
CA ASP A 475 -16.40 -19.34 7.53
C ASP A 475 -16.41 -19.92 6.11
N ALA A 476 -15.31 -19.78 5.37
CA ALA A 476 -15.23 -20.30 4.02
C ALA A 476 -15.25 -21.84 4.00
N GLU A 477 -16.15 -22.40 3.20
CA GLU A 477 -16.28 -23.85 3.02
C GLU A 477 -14.98 -24.46 2.48
N PRO A 478 -14.42 -25.51 3.13
CA PRO A 478 -13.34 -26.30 2.57
C PRO A 478 -13.74 -26.90 1.22
N VAL A 479 -12.79 -26.99 0.27
CA VAL A 479 -13.06 -27.68 -0.99
C VAL A 479 -13.29 -29.15 -0.68
N GLU A 480 -14.33 -29.76 -1.27
CA GLU A 480 -14.52 -31.20 -1.22
C GLU A 480 -13.22 -31.93 -1.58
N PRO A 481 -12.78 -32.91 -0.78
CA PRO A 481 -11.57 -33.66 -1.06
C PRO A 481 -11.70 -34.29 -2.44
N THR A 482 -10.89 -33.83 -3.39
CA THR A 482 -10.86 -34.41 -4.71
C THR A 482 -10.22 -35.79 -4.56
N GLN A 483 -10.89 -36.85 -5.01
CA GLN A 483 -10.31 -38.19 -5.00
C GLN A 483 -8.89 -38.14 -5.60
N PRO A 484 -7.90 -38.81 -4.97
CA PRO A 484 -6.56 -38.86 -5.52
C PRO A 484 -6.62 -39.44 -6.92
N ASP A 485 -5.97 -38.76 -7.86
CA ASP A 485 -5.84 -39.19 -9.24
C ASP A 485 -5.17 -40.57 -9.23
N ARG A 486 -5.95 -41.64 -9.48
CA ARG A 486 -5.49 -43.04 -9.43
C ARG A 486 -4.51 -43.41 -10.55
N SER A 487 -3.88 -42.43 -11.20
CA SER A 487 -2.94 -42.64 -12.30
C SER A 487 -1.48 -42.38 -11.94
N ALA A 488 -1.14 -42.24 -10.65
CA ALA A 488 0.23 -42.35 -10.18
C ALA A 488 0.41 -43.70 -9.45
N GLU A 489 0.92 -44.70 -10.17
CA GLU A 489 1.47 -45.88 -9.52
C GLU A 489 2.66 -45.45 -8.63
N PRO A 490 2.80 -46.00 -7.42
CA PRO A 490 3.93 -45.68 -6.55
C PRO A 490 5.16 -46.45 -7.01
N ASP A 491 6.22 -45.74 -7.39
CA ASP A 491 7.57 -46.31 -7.44
C ASP A 491 8.01 -46.62 -6.01
N ASP A 492 7.87 -47.90 -5.66
CA ASP A 492 8.42 -48.53 -4.48
C ASP A 492 9.92 -48.76 -4.71
N GLU A 493 10.77 -47.89 -4.17
CA GLU A 493 12.12 -48.28 -3.79
C GLU A 493 12.65 -47.44 -2.61
N SER A 494 12.39 -47.95 -1.41
CA SER A 494 13.39 -48.20 -0.38
C SER A 494 14.47 -47.12 -0.13
N THR A 495 14.32 -46.36 0.96
CA THR A 495 15.40 -46.28 1.97
C THR A 495 14.82 -46.01 3.35
N ARG A 496 14.78 -47.06 4.18
CA ARG A 496 14.62 -46.94 5.64
C ARG A 496 15.93 -46.42 6.22
N GLN A 497 15.88 -45.42 7.10
CA GLN A 497 16.76 -45.43 8.26
C GLN A 497 16.04 -44.88 9.49
N SER A 498 16.03 -45.73 10.51
CA SER A 498 15.44 -45.58 11.84
C SER A 498 16.25 -44.64 12.75
N GLY A 499 15.52 -43.83 13.53
CA GLY A 499 15.59 -43.70 14.99
C GLY A 499 16.91 -43.47 15.76
N LEU A 500 16.77 -42.55 16.74
CA LEU A 500 17.42 -42.44 18.07
C LEU A 500 18.66 -41.54 18.24
N ALA A 501 18.40 -40.42 18.94
CA ALA A 501 18.98 -39.94 20.21
C ALA A 501 20.49 -39.63 20.35
N GLU A 502 20.73 -38.60 21.18
CA GLU A 502 21.97 -38.10 21.80
C GLU A 502 22.89 -37.21 20.92
N PHE A 503 22.73 -35.87 20.99
CA PHE A 503 23.37 -34.93 21.93
C PHE A 503 22.78 -33.53 21.79
#